data_AF-A0A1E5A5H1-F1
#
_entry.id   AF-A0A1E5A5H1-F1
#
_cell.length_a   1.000
_cell.length_b   1.000
_cell.length_c   1.000
_cell.angle_alpha   90.00
_cell.angle_beta   90.00
_cell.angle_gamma   90.00
#
_symmetry.space_group_name_H-M   'P 1'
#
loop_
_entity.id
_entity.type
_entity.pdbx_description
1 polymer ?
#
loop_
_entity_poly.entity_id
_entity_poly.type
_entity_poly.pdbx_seq_one_letter_code
_entity_poly.pdbx_strand_id
1 'polypeptide(L)'
;MVQWAIKNAQRPVVTTNFRPYEASILNVCTTVKKDIPVIWCDSGYNTPNTYKHAEIVIELLDLDIKLYVPKQTSSHRDVIMGVPDIQDPRHKIFTEQVKLEPFKRAMKEPFYYYSDEELDVYMEKNTLPNEFKYFDPTKVLNNRECGIHTK
;
A
#
# COMPACT_ATOMS: atom_id res chain seq x y z
N MET A 1 -3.81 24.44 2.44
CA MET A 1 -2.81 23.42 2.85
C MET A 1 -2.75 22.23 1.88
N VAL A 2 -3.73 21.32 1.84
CA VAL A 2 -3.70 20.10 1.00
C VAL A 2 -3.34 20.38 -0.47
N GLN A 3 -3.95 21.39 -1.10
CA GLN A 3 -3.66 21.78 -2.48
C GLN A 3 -2.19 22.19 -2.71
N TRP A 4 -1.54 22.79 -1.71
CA TRP A 4 -0.11 23.14 -1.80
C TRP A 4 0.75 21.87 -1.68
N ALA A 5 0.44 20.98 -0.73
CA ALA A 5 1.19 19.74 -0.53
C ALA A 5 1.15 18.84 -1.78
N ILE A 6 -0.03 18.64 -2.38
CA ILE A 6 -0.17 17.83 -3.60
C ILE A 6 0.53 18.47 -4.80
N LYS A 7 0.57 19.81 -4.90
CA LYS A 7 1.26 20.53 -6.00
C LYS A 7 2.78 20.63 -5.85
N ASN A 8 3.33 20.43 -4.66
CA ASN A 8 4.77 20.55 -4.39
C ASN A 8 5.45 19.19 -4.13
N ALA A 9 4.69 18.12 -3.89
CA ALA A 9 5.21 16.76 -3.83
C ALA A 9 5.48 16.22 -5.24
N GLN A 10 6.59 15.51 -5.44
CA GLN A 10 6.95 14.94 -6.75
C GLN A 10 6.05 13.74 -7.13
N ARG A 11 5.66 12.92 -6.16
CA ARG A 11 4.76 11.75 -6.32
C ARG A 11 3.75 11.70 -5.15
N PRO A 12 2.72 12.56 -5.13
CA PRO A 12 1.75 12.63 -4.04
C PRO A 12 0.88 11.37 -3.95
N VAL A 13 0.67 10.90 -2.72
CA VAL A 13 -0.21 9.77 -2.35
C VAL A 13 -0.94 10.10 -1.05
N VAL A 14 -1.98 9.34 -0.70
CA VAL A 14 -2.68 9.46 0.59
C VAL A 14 -2.90 8.09 1.23
N THR A 15 -2.58 7.92 2.51
CA THR A 15 -2.99 6.72 3.28
C THR A 15 -4.40 6.86 3.82
N THR A 16 -5.10 5.73 3.90
CA THR A 16 -6.33 5.54 4.67
C THR A 16 -6.28 4.23 5.45
N ASN A 17 -6.99 4.19 6.57
CA ASN A 17 -7.43 2.98 7.27
C ASN A 17 -8.96 2.98 7.47
N PHE A 18 -9.67 3.97 6.93
CA PHE A 18 -11.12 4.15 7.01
C PHE A 18 -11.67 4.23 8.45
N ARG A 19 -10.89 4.80 9.39
CA ARG A 19 -11.42 5.28 10.67
C ARG A 19 -12.21 6.60 10.48
N PRO A 20 -12.97 7.06 11.51
CA PRO A 20 -13.74 8.30 11.42
C PRO A 20 -12.95 9.50 10.88
N TYR A 21 -13.64 10.34 10.10
CA TYR A 21 -13.14 11.55 9.43
C TYR A 21 -12.14 11.33 8.27
N GLU A 22 -11.59 10.14 8.03
CA GLU A 22 -10.66 9.93 6.90
C GLU A 22 -11.33 10.09 5.53
N ALA A 23 -12.62 9.77 5.40
CA ALA A 23 -13.41 10.07 4.19
C ALA A 23 -13.39 11.58 3.82
N SER A 24 -13.34 12.48 4.81
CA SER A 24 -13.23 13.93 4.56
C SER A 24 -11.85 14.32 4.04
N ILE A 25 -10.79 13.64 4.51
CA ILE A 25 -9.42 13.85 4.01
C ILE A 25 -9.33 13.35 2.55
N LEU A 26 -9.85 12.15 2.28
CA LEU A 26 -9.89 11.56 0.94
C LEU A 26 -10.62 12.48 -0.05
N ASN A 27 -11.81 12.96 0.30
CA ASN A 27 -12.58 13.88 -0.55
C ASN A 27 -11.82 15.20 -0.86
N VAL A 28 -11.12 15.78 0.12
CA VAL A 28 -10.32 17.00 -0.10
C VAL A 28 -9.09 16.72 -0.96
N CYS A 29 -8.49 15.53 -0.87
CA CYS A 29 -7.40 15.11 -1.74
C CYS A 29 -7.88 14.86 -3.19
N THR A 30 -8.98 14.13 -3.39
CA THR A 30 -9.52 13.86 -4.74
C THR A 30 -10.06 15.11 -5.43
N THR A 31 -10.59 16.07 -4.67
CA THR A 31 -10.96 17.41 -5.17
C THR A 31 -9.75 18.18 -5.74
N VAL A 32 -8.52 17.89 -5.30
CA VAL A 32 -7.29 18.50 -5.82
C VAL A 32 -6.65 17.69 -6.95
N LYS A 33 -6.63 16.36 -6.82
CA LYS A 33 -6.11 15.42 -7.81
C LYS A 33 -7.00 14.17 -7.77
N LYS A 34 -7.90 14.03 -8.75
CA LYS A 34 -8.93 12.98 -8.76
C LYS A 34 -8.35 11.57 -8.80
N ASP A 35 -7.21 11.42 -9.47
CA ASP A 35 -6.38 10.23 -9.61
C ASP A 35 -5.24 10.17 -8.58
N ILE A 36 -5.43 10.71 -7.37
CA ILE A 36 -4.43 10.56 -6.29
C ILE A 36 -4.46 9.11 -5.77
N PRO A 37 -3.33 8.39 -5.75
CA PRO A 37 -3.31 7.01 -5.26
C PRO A 37 -3.62 6.94 -3.77
N VAL A 38 -4.60 6.11 -3.43
CA VAL A 38 -5.08 5.89 -2.07
C VAL A 38 -4.52 4.57 -1.54
N ILE A 39 -3.51 4.65 -0.68
CA ILE A 39 -2.87 3.48 -0.07
C ILE A 39 -3.68 3.03 1.14
N TRP A 40 -4.20 1.80 1.10
CA TRP A 40 -4.85 1.16 2.24
C TRP A 40 -4.04 -0.06 2.69
N CYS A 41 -3.51 0.01 3.91
CA CYS A 41 -2.78 -1.08 4.56
C CYS A 41 -3.77 -1.89 5.41
N ASP A 42 -4.49 -2.83 4.81
CA ASP A 42 -5.42 -3.69 5.55
C ASP A 42 -4.68 -4.77 6.32
N SER A 43 -4.69 -4.67 7.65
CA SER A 43 -4.10 -5.66 8.56
C SER A 43 -4.75 -7.06 8.51
N GLY A 44 -5.93 -7.22 7.92
CA GLY A 44 -6.75 -8.43 8.01
C GLY A 44 -7.51 -8.60 9.34
N TYR A 45 -7.38 -7.62 10.25
CA TYR A 45 -8.04 -7.54 11.57
C TYR A 45 -9.02 -6.35 11.67
N ASN A 46 -9.38 -5.74 10.53
CA ASN A 46 -10.40 -4.68 10.48
C ASN A 46 -11.80 -5.23 10.79
N THR A 47 -12.70 -4.38 11.28
CA THR A 47 -14.07 -4.82 11.61
C THR A 47 -14.94 -4.95 10.35
N PRO A 48 -16.00 -5.79 10.35
CA PRO A 48 -16.98 -5.83 9.25
C PRO A 48 -17.61 -4.47 8.91
N ASN A 49 -17.70 -3.56 9.89
CA ASN A 49 -18.19 -2.20 9.67
C ASN A 49 -17.13 -1.31 9.01
N THR A 50 -15.84 -1.52 9.31
CA THR A 50 -14.72 -0.84 8.66
C THR A 50 -14.66 -1.19 7.18
N TYR A 51 -14.75 -2.49 6.82
CA TYR A 51 -14.78 -2.91 5.41
C TYR A 51 -15.99 -2.30 4.68
N LYS A 52 -17.21 -2.41 5.24
CA LYS A 52 -18.40 -1.80 4.63
C LYS A 52 -18.29 -0.28 4.46
N HIS A 53 -17.68 0.42 5.40
CA HIS A 53 -17.43 1.85 5.27
C HIS A 53 -16.37 2.16 4.19
N ALA A 54 -15.33 1.33 4.08
CA ALA A 54 -14.32 1.45 3.03
C ALA A 54 -14.97 1.35 1.65
N GLU A 55 -15.71 0.27 1.34
CA GLU A 55 -16.37 0.09 0.03
C GLU A 55 -17.26 1.31 -0.34
N ILE A 56 -18.09 1.77 0.59
CA ILE A 56 -18.96 2.95 0.39
C ILE A 56 -18.16 4.21 0.06
N VAL A 57 -17.02 4.44 0.72
CA VAL A 57 -16.17 5.63 0.47
C VAL A 57 -15.35 5.48 -0.81
N ILE A 58 -14.98 4.26 -1.18
CA ILE A 58 -14.26 3.92 -2.41
C ILE A 58 -15.16 4.17 -3.63
N GLU A 59 -16.42 3.70 -3.58
CA GLU A 59 -17.42 3.93 -4.62
C GLU A 59 -17.84 5.42 -4.70
N LEU A 60 -18.20 6.04 -3.56
CA LEU A 60 -18.70 7.42 -3.51
C LEU A 60 -17.69 8.47 -4.02
N LEU A 61 -16.39 8.23 -3.83
CA LEU A 61 -15.34 9.16 -4.24
C LEU A 61 -14.57 8.69 -5.50
N ASP A 62 -14.88 7.49 -6.01
CA ASP A 62 -14.21 6.83 -7.14
C ASP A 62 -12.68 6.81 -6.92
N LEU A 63 -12.23 6.04 -5.92
CA LEU A 63 -10.85 6.07 -5.41
C LEU A 63 -9.91 5.09 -6.13
N ASP A 64 -8.73 5.57 -6.51
CA ASP A 64 -7.63 4.71 -6.98
C ASP A 64 -6.96 3.97 -5.80
N ILE A 65 -7.60 2.89 -5.34
CA ILE A 65 -7.17 2.12 -4.19
C ILE A 65 -5.99 1.22 -4.53
N LYS A 66 -4.90 1.41 -3.80
CA LYS A 66 -3.78 0.46 -3.72
C LYS A 66 -3.88 -0.28 -2.39
N LEU A 67 -4.39 -1.51 -2.41
CA LEU A 67 -4.61 -2.36 -1.24
C LEU A 67 -3.37 -3.20 -0.90
N TYR A 68 -2.97 -3.23 0.37
CA TYR A 68 -1.85 -4.01 0.88
C TYR A 68 -2.23 -4.80 2.13
N VAL A 69 -2.38 -6.11 1.96
CA VAL A 69 -2.58 -7.08 3.05
C VAL A 69 -1.25 -7.71 3.49
N PRO A 70 -1.13 -8.23 4.72
CA PRO A 70 -0.01 -9.06 5.16
C PRO A 70 0.30 -10.23 4.21
N LYS A 71 1.56 -10.66 4.18
CA LYS A 71 2.02 -11.84 3.42
C LYS A 71 1.43 -13.20 3.89
N GLN A 72 0.61 -13.22 4.94
CA GLN A 72 -0.15 -14.39 5.41
C GLN A 72 -1.53 -13.93 5.91
N THR A 73 -2.57 -14.74 5.77
CA THR A 73 -3.91 -14.41 6.26
C THR A 73 -3.95 -14.28 7.79
N SER A 74 -4.92 -13.52 8.32
CA SER A 74 -5.23 -13.49 9.75
C SER A 74 -5.50 -14.90 10.27
N SER A 75 -6.37 -15.69 9.62
CA SER A 75 -6.67 -17.07 10.03
C SER A 75 -5.44 -18.00 10.16
N HIS A 76 -4.41 -17.83 9.32
CA HIS A 76 -3.15 -18.57 9.49
C HIS A 76 -2.34 -18.07 10.69
N ARG A 77 -2.25 -16.74 10.86
CA ARG A 77 -1.55 -16.10 11.98
C ARG A 77 -2.20 -16.41 13.32
N ASP A 78 -3.53 -16.48 13.36
CA ASP A 78 -4.32 -16.76 14.56
C ASP A 78 -4.08 -18.19 15.07
N VAL A 79 -3.87 -19.15 14.16
CA VAL A 79 -3.50 -20.53 14.49
C VAL A 79 -2.03 -20.68 14.92
N ILE A 80 -1.11 -19.94 14.31
CA ILE A 80 0.35 -20.11 14.53
C ILE A 80 0.90 -19.22 15.66
N MET A 81 0.31 -18.04 15.88
CA MET A 81 0.78 -17.04 16.85
C MET A 81 -0.33 -16.55 17.79
N GLY A 82 -1.57 -16.49 17.29
CA GLY A 82 -2.65 -15.72 17.91
C GLY A 82 -2.46 -14.22 17.72
N VAL A 83 -3.29 -13.43 18.40
CA VAL A 83 -3.07 -12.00 18.63
C VAL A 83 -2.37 -11.84 19.98
N PRO A 84 -1.05 -11.57 20.04
CA PRO A 84 -0.32 -11.42 21.30
C PRO A 84 -0.67 -10.10 22.02
N ASP A 85 -0.62 -10.13 23.36
CA ASP A 85 -0.73 -8.93 24.19
C ASP A 85 0.44 -7.97 23.97
N ILE A 86 0.25 -6.67 24.22
CA ILE A 86 1.26 -5.62 24.01
C ILE A 86 2.58 -5.86 24.77
N GLN A 87 2.55 -6.57 25.90
CA GLN A 87 3.73 -6.91 26.69
C GLN A 87 4.46 -8.19 26.24
N ASP A 88 3.85 -8.99 25.36
CA ASP A 88 4.47 -10.19 24.80
C ASP A 88 5.52 -9.79 23.73
N PRO A 89 6.78 -10.28 23.78
CA PRO A 89 7.77 -10.01 22.75
C PRO A 89 7.31 -10.31 21.31
N ARG A 90 6.39 -11.27 21.13
CA ARG A 90 5.75 -11.60 19.85
C ARG A 90 4.89 -10.47 19.30
N HIS A 91 4.39 -9.53 20.11
CA HIS A 91 3.65 -8.36 19.65
C HIS A 91 4.48 -7.45 18.74
N LYS A 92 5.81 -7.44 18.88
CA LYS A 92 6.70 -6.78 17.90
C LYS A 92 6.68 -7.49 16.54
N ILE A 93 6.67 -8.83 16.53
CA ILE A 93 6.62 -9.65 15.31
C ILE A 93 5.24 -9.52 14.64
N PHE A 94 4.16 -9.59 15.43
CA PHE A 94 2.80 -9.34 14.98
C PHE A 94 2.66 -7.94 14.37
N THR A 95 3.10 -6.89 15.08
CA THR A 95 3.06 -5.50 14.61
C THR A 95 3.88 -5.30 13.33
N GLU A 96 5.04 -5.95 13.21
CA GLU A 96 5.78 -5.98 11.95
C GLU A 96 4.94 -6.66 10.86
N GLN A 97 4.45 -7.88 11.07
CA GLN A 97 3.67 -8.64 10.06
C GLN A 97 2.34 -7.99 9.65
N VAL A 98 1.64 -7.27 10.53
CA VAL A 98 0.27 -6.77 10.27
C VAL A 98 0.15 -5.27 10.08
N LYS A 99 1.17 -4.49 10.45
CA LYS A 99 1.18 -3.03 10.26
C LYS A 99 2.45 -2.54 9.58
N LEU A 100 3.63 -2.86 10.09
CA LEU A 100 4.85 -2.24 9.56
C LEU A 100 5.29 -2.88 8.23
N GLU A 101 5.03 -4.17 7.98
CA GLU A 101 5.24 -4.86 6.70
C GLU A 101 4.14 -4.58 5.68
N PRO A 102 2.85 -4.43 6.03
CA PRO A 102 1.85 -3.89 5.10
C PRO A 102 1.95 -2.37 4.92
N PHE A 103 2.68 -1.67 5.79
CA PHE A 103 3.27 -0.32 5.58
C PHE A 103 4.75 -0.42 5.15
N LYS A 104 5.21 -1.63 4.75
CA LYS A 104 6.43 -1.96 3.99
C LYS A 104 6.16 -3.04 2.88
N ARG A 105 5.00 -2.99 2.15
CA ARG A 105 4.57 -3.61 0.84
C ARG A 105 4.07 -2.72 -0.39
N ALA A 106 4.21 -1.38 -0.38
CA ALA A 106 3.73 -0.24 -1.24
C ALA A 106 4.84 0.79 -1.67
N MET A 107 5.01 1.99 -1.06
CA MET A 107 5.98 3.06 -1.52
C MET A 107 7.49 2.71 -1.63
N LYS A 108 7.95 1.50 -1.32
CA LYS A 108 9.33 1.07 -1.65
C LYS A 108 9.38 0.60 -3.10
N GLU A 109 8.21 0.27 -3.67
CA GLU A 109 7.91 0.13 -5.09
C GLU A 109 7.81 1.53 -5.75
N PRO A 110 8.84 1.96 -6.50
CA PRO A 110 8.84 3.28 -7.16
C PRO A 110 8.09 3.24 -8.50
N PHE A 111 8.04 2.05 -9.10
CA PHE A 111 7.68 1.75 -10.49
C PHE A 111 6.18 1.58 -10.73
N TYR A 112 5.34 1.81 -9.72
CA TYR A 112 3.87 1.72 -9.81
C TYR A 112 3.24 2.66 -10.87
N TYR A 113 3.99 3.69 -11.28
CA TYR A 113 3.66 4.67 -12.31
C TYR A 113 4.90 4.89 -13.19
N TYR A 114 5.56 3.81 -13.56
CA TYR A 114 6.53 3.77 -14.65
C TYR A 114 5.87 2.93 -15.75
N SER A 115 5.87 3.41 -16.99
CA SER A 115 5.67 2.52 -18.14
C SER A 115 6.87 1.58 -18.30
N ASP A 116 6.75 0.56 -19.17
CA ASP A 116 7.87 -0.33 -19.48
C ASP A 116 9.07 0.46 -20.06
N GLU A 117 8.81 1.52 -20.84
CA GLU A 117 9.83 2.43 -21.36
C GLU A 117 10.50 3.29 -20.26
N GLU A 118 9.75 3.74 -19.25
CA GLU A 118 10.35 4.45 -18.09
C GLU A 118 11.21 3.50 -17.23
N LEU A 119 10.85 2.22 -17.16
CA LEU A 119 11.63 1.16 -16.52
C LEU A 119 12.94 0.90 -17.28
N ASP A 120 12.88 0.71 -18.60
CA ASP A 120 14.08 0.52 -19.43
C ASP A 120 15.02 1.75 -19.35
N VAL A 121 14.49 2.98 -19.45
CA VAL A 121 15.29 4.22 -19.26
C VAL A 121 15.94 4.29 -17.89
N TYR A 122 15.29 3.79 -16.83
CA TYR A 122 15.91 3.69 -15.51
C TYR A 122 17.02 2.63 -15.47
N MET A 123 16.83 1.48 -16.12
CA MET A 123 17.82 0.42 -16.16
C MET A 123 19.06 0.82 -16.96
N GLU A 124 18.90 1.41 -18.15
CA GLU A 124 20.00 1.98 -18.95
C GLU A 124 20.81 3.01 -18.15
N LYS A 125 20.12 3.99 -17.54
CA LYS A 125 20.76 5.09 -16.80
C LYS A 125 21.59 4.63 -15.60
N ASN A 126 21.27 3.48 -15.01
CA ASN A 126 21.98 2.90 -13.88
C ASN A 126 22.86 1.69 -14.27
N THR A 127 23.03 1.43 -15.58
CA THR A 127 23.81 0.32 -16.15
C THR A 127 23.37 -1.06 -15.61
N LEU A 128 22.07 -1.25 -15.42
CA LEU A 128 21.49 -2.49 -14.90
C LEU A 128 21.16 -3.46 -16.04
N PRO A 129 21.60 -4.73 -16.00
CA PRO A 129 21.25 -5.70 -17.04
C PRO A 129 19.77 -6.11 -16.96
N ASN A 130 19.09 -6.14 -18.11
CA ASN A 130 17.73 -6.65 -18.26
C ASN A 130 17.76 -8.07 -18.88
N GLU A 131 16.89 -8.97 -18.43
CA GLU A 131 16.88 -10.40 -18.81
C GLU A 131 15.65 -10.73 -19.67
N PHE A 132 15.74 -10.35 -20.94
CA PHE A 132 14.68 -10.53 -21.95
C PHE A 132 14.35 -11.99 -22.29
N LYS A 133 15.06 -12.98 -21.72
CA LYS A 133 14.82 -14.42 -21.92
C LYS A 133 14.39 -15.14 -20.64
N TYR A 134 13.95 -14.39 -19.61
CA TYR A 134 13.45 -14.99 -18.37
C TYR A 134 12.24 -15.90 -18.63
N PHE A 135 12.43 -17.22 -18.45
CA PHE A 135 11.36 -18.21 -18.51
C PHE A 135 11.39 -19.06 -17.25
N ASP A 136 10.26 -19.11 -16.54
CA ASP A 136 10.09 -19.81 -15.27
C ASP A 136 8.75 -20.55 -15.30
N PRO A 137 8.75 -21.90 -15.38
CA PRO A 137 7.54 -22.69 -15.51
C PRO A 137 6.72 -22.79 -14.22
N THR A 138 7.11 -22.09 -13.14
CA THR A 138 6.48 -22.21 -11.81
C THR A 138 6.13 -20.88 -11.14
N LYS A 139 6.57 -19.72 -11.66
CA LYS A 139 6.21 -18.41 -11.11
C LYS A 139 4.83 -17.93 -11.50
N VAL A 140 4.13 -17.37 -10.52
CA VAL A 140 2.87 -16.62 -10.67
C VAL A 140 3.07 -15.14 -10.27
N LEU A 141 4.19 -14.56 -10.73
CA LEU A 141 4.70 -13.20 -10.48
C LEU A 141 5.18 -12.90 -9.03
N ASN A 142 5.94 -11.80 -8.86
CA ASN A 142 7.23 -11.90 -8.15
C ASN A 142 7.60 -10.84 -7.07
N ASN A 143 6.91 -9.68 -6.93
CA ASN A 143 7.47 -8.51 -6.20
C ASN A 143 6.58 -7.98 -5.03
N ARG A 144 7.19 -7.34 -3.99
CA ARG A 144 6.81 -6.00 -3.38
C ARG A 144 7.29 -5.65 -1.95
N GLU A 145 7.51 -4.33 -1.70
CA GLU A 145 7.80 -3.63 -0.40
C GLU A 145 7.26 -2.15 -0.32
N CYS A 146 7.08 -1.49 0.86
CA CYS A 146 6.50 -0.11 1.09
C CYS A 146 7.40 0.92 1.83
N GLY A 147 6.93 2.19 1.78
CA GLY A 147 6.46 2.95 2.98
C GLY A 147 4.94 3.31 3.02
N ILE A 148 4.52 4.31 3.79
CA ILE A 148 4.57 5.64 3.19
C ILE A 148 5.93 6.32 3.40
N HIS A 149 6.48 6.80 2.28
CA HIS A 149 7.78 7.42 2.16
C HIS A 149 7.61 8.70 1.35
N THR A 150 8.22 9.79 1.79
CA THR A 150 8.15 11.10 1.13
C THR A 150 9.49 11.40 0.46
N LYS A 151 9.78 10.70 -0.63
CA LYS A 151 10.86 11.04 -1.57
C LYS A 151 10.27 11.82 -2.73
#